data_AF-A0A6N7VMM9-F1
#
_entry.id   AF-A0A6N7VMM9-F1
#
_cell.length_a   1.000
_cell.length_b   1.000
_cell.length_c   1.000
_cell.angle_alpha   90.00
_cell.angle_beta   90.00
_cell.angle_gamma   90.00
#
_symmetry.space_group_name_H-M   'P 1'
#
loop_
_entity.id
_entity.type
_entity.pdbx_description
1 polymer ?
#
loop_
_entity_poly.entity_id
_entity_poly.type
_entity_poly.pdbx_seq_one_letter_code
_entity_poly.pdbx_strand_id
1 'polypeptide(L)'
;MTNDELQKLAAGLSDFGKALLRMADALMEKKEEVPAAEEEKKPEKKLSLEDVRRVAADKARQGHTDEVRQLIQKFGADKLSGVDATKYPALMEELEAMGHAD
;
A
#
# COMPACT_ATOMS: atom_id res chain seq x y z
N MET A 1 33.21 -9.94 16.54
CA MET A 1 32.53 -10.81 15.56
C MET A 1 33.53 -11.83 15.05
N THR A 2 33.32 -13.11 15.33
CA THR A 2 34.16 -14.20 14.81
C THR A 2 33.71 -14.61 13.41
N ASN A 3 34.59 -15.24 12.63
CA ASN A 3 34.28 -15.69 11.27
C ASN A 3 33.05 -16.63 11.24
N ASP A 4 32.88 -17.45 12.28
CA ASP A 4 31.72 -18.32 12.46
C ASP A 4 30.38 -17.56 12.60
N GLU A 5 30.38 -16.38 13.24
CA GLU A 5 29.18 -15.55 13.37
C GLU A 5 28.80 -14.93 12.02
N LEU A 6 29.80 -14.53 11.23
CA LEU A 6 29.62 -14.03 9.87
C LEU A 6 29.07 -15.11 8.93
N GLN A 7 29.55 -16.35 9.04
CA GLN A 7 29.05 -17.47 8.25
C GLN A 7 27.62 -17.88 8.63
N LYS A 8 27.28 -17.88 9.93
CA LYS A 8 25.91 -18.13 10.39
C LYS A 8 24.94 -17.05 9.91
N LEU A 9 25.37 -15.79 9.94
CA LEU A 9 24.58 -14.68 9.44
C LEU A 9 24.36 -14.78 7.92
N ALA A 10 25.41 -15.15 7.17
CA ALA A 10 25.32 -15.36 5.73
C ALA A 10 24.39 -16.53 5.36
N ALA A 11 24.43 -17.63 6.12
CA ALA A 11 23.52 -18.77 5.93
C ALA A 11 22.05 -18.37 6.19
N GLY A 12 21.79 -17.65 7.29
CA GLY A 12 20.45 -17.14 7.59
C GLY A 12 19.90 -16.20 6.51
N LEU A 13 20.77 -15.36 5.93
CA LEU A 13 20.39 -14.47 4.83
C LEU A 13 20.02 -15.25 3.55
N SER A 14 20.79 -16.30 3.24
CA SER A 14 20.52 -17.19 2.10
C SER A 14 19.17 -17.91 2.27
N ASP A 15 18.87 -18.42 3.46
CA ASP A 15 17.64 -19.15 3.70
C ASP A 15 16.41 -18.24 3.72
N PHE A 16 16.56 -17.00 4.18
CA PHE A 16 15.53 -15.98 4.04
C PHE A 16 15.24 -15.66 2.57
N GLY A 17 16.28 -15.56 1.73
CA GLY A 17 16.13 -15.37 0.29
C GLY A 17 15.33 -16.48 -0.40
N LYS A 18 15.57 -17.75 -0.02
CA LYS A 18 14.80 -18.90 -0.54
C LYS A 18 13.33 -18.88 -0.09
N ALA A 19 13.06 -18.44 1.14
CA ALA A 19 11.70 -18.31 1.67
C ALA A 19 10.91 -17.24 0.91
N LEU A 20 11.53 -16.10 0.62
CA LEU A 20 10.93 -15.04 -0.20
C LEU A 20 10.60 -15.52 -1.62
N LEU A 21 11.48 -16.29 -2.25
CA LEU A 21 11.24 -16.85 -3.59
C LEU A 21 9.99 -17.74 -3.60
N ARG A 22 9.86 -18.65 -2.61
CA ARG A 22 8.68 -19.51 -2.47
C ARG A 22 7.38 -18.74 -2.25
N MET A 23 7.42 -17.64 -1.48
CA MET A 23 6.24 -16.80 -1.27
C MET A 23 5.83 -16.09 -2.56
N ALA A 24 6.80 -15.66 -3.37
CA ALA A 24 6.54 -15.04 -4.66
C ALA A 24 5.88 -16.02 -5.64
N ASP A 25 6.37 -17.27 -5.71
CA ASP A 25 5.78 -18.31 -6.56
C ASP A 25 4.34 -18.64 -6.14
N ALA A 26 4.08 -18.77 -4.83
CA ALA A 26 2.75 -19.04 -4.29
C ALA A 26 1.74 -17.89 -4.53
N LEU A 27 2.22 -16.65 -4.68
CA LEU A 27 1.39 -15.50 -5.03
C LEU A 27 1.11 -15.43 -6.54
N MET A 28 2.00 -15.97 -7.39
CA MET A 28 1.76 -16.07 -8.83
C MET A 28 0.73 -17.16 -9.17
N GLU A 29 0.77 -18.33 -8.51
CA GLU A 29 -0.21 -19.41 -8.74
C GLU A 29 -1.63 -19.02 -8.32
N LYS A 30 -1.81 -18.15 -7.31
CA LYS A 30 -3.14 -17.72 -6.84
C LYS A 30 -3.87 -16.74 -7.76
N LYS A 31 -3.29 -16.35 -8.90
CA LYS A 31 -3.85 -15.30 -9.78
C LYS A 31 -4.70 -15.84 -10.94
N GLU A 32 -4.84 -17.15 -11.11
CA GLU A 32 -5.55 -17.73 -12.26
C GLU A 32 -7.07 -17.98 -12.09
N GLU A 33 -7.67 -17.72 -10.93
CA GLU A 33 -9.12 -17.91 -10.75
C GLU A 33 -9.83 -16.65 -10.23
N VAL A 34 -10.24 -15.75 -11.14
CA VAL A 34 -11.41 -14.88 -10.88
C VAL A 34 -12.19 -14.67 -12.18
N PRO A 35 -13.48 -15.05 -12.25
CA PRO A 35 -14.31 -14.79 -13.43
C PRO A 35 -14.68 -13.31 -13.53
N ALA A 36 -14.84 -12.86 -14.76
CA ALA A 36 -15.14 -11.49 -15.16
C ALA A 36 -16.38 -10.90 -14.44
N ALA A 37 -16.19 -9.74 -13.82
CA ALA A 37 -17.22 -8.74 -13.64
C ALA A 37 -16.57 -7.35 -13.71
N GLU A 38 -16.93 -6.66 -14.80
CA GLU A 38 -16.89 -5.21 -15.03
C GLU A 38 -15.53 -4.49 -15.05
N GLU A 39 -15.22 -4.02 -16.25
CA GLU A 39 -14.26 -2.97 -16.55
C GLU A 39 -14.46 -1.76 -15.62
N GLU A 40 -13.39 -1.31 -14.96
CA GLU A 40 -12.84 0.01 -15.28
C GLU A 40 -11.46 0.19 -14.65
N LYS A 41 -10.47 0.37 -15.55
CA LYS A 41 -9.17 1.01 -15.34
C LYS A 41 -8.21 0.36 -14.34
N LYS A 42 -7.29 -0.44 -14.92
CA LYS A 42 -5.86 -0.43 -14.54
C LYS A 42 -5.41 1.01 -14.22
N PRO A 43 -4.57 1.18 -13.18
CA PRO A 43 -3.22 1.61 -13.52
C PRO A 43 -2.12 0.91 -12.69
N GLU A 44 -1.18 0.35 -13.44
CA GLU A 44 0.27 0.48 -13.29
C GLU A 44 0.83 0.98 -11.95
N LYS A 45 1.48 0.04 -11.23
CA LYS A 45 2.74 0.20 -10.50
C LYS A 45 3.12 1.63 -10.07
N LYS A 46 2.45 2.20 -9.07
CA LYS A 46 2.94 3.33 -8.27
C LYS A 46 2.36 3.14 -6.85
N LEU A 47 3.20 3.29 -5.82
CA LEU A 47 2.94 3.22 -4.35
C LEU A 47 1.48 2.93 -3.92
N SER A 48 1.29 1.91 -3.08
CA SER A 48 -0.01 1.26 -2.78
C SER A 48 -1.14 2.26 -2.47
N LEU A 49 -1.87 2.63 -3.52
CA LEU A 49 -3.19 3.27 -3.46
C LEU A 49 -4.15 2.58 -2.49
N GLU A 50 -3.90 1.30 -2.23
CA GLU A 50 -4.63 0.45 -1.32
C GLU A 50 -4.52 0.92 0.14
N ASP A 51 -3.32 1.27 0.61
CA ASP A 51 -3.12 1.75 1.98
C ASP A 51 -3.72 3.14 2.16
N VAL A 52 -3.50 4.03 1.18
CA VAL A 52 -4.09 5.37 1.21
C VAL A 52 -5.62 5.30 1.17
N ARG A 53 -6.20 4.39 0.38
CA ARG A 53 -7.65 4.12 0.39
C ARG A 53 -8.11 3.56 1.73
N ARG A 54 -7.35 2.66 2.35
CA ARG A 54 -7.71 2.10 3.65
C ARG A 54 -7.73 3.18 4.72
N VAL A 55 -6.67 3.98 4.83
CA VAL A 55 -6.59 5.08 5.81
C VAL A 55 -7.67 6.12 5.54
N ALA A 56 -7.87 6.54 4.28
CA ALA A 56 -8.94 7.47 3.93
C ALA A 56 -10.34 6.93 4.26
N ALA A 57 -10.60 5.65 4.00
CA ALA A 57 -11.87 5.00 4.32
C ALA A 57 -12.06 4.86 5.84
N ASP A 58 -11.02 4.54 6.58
CA ASP A 58 -11.07 4.45 8.04
C ASP A 58 -11.30 5.84 8.66
N LYS A 59 -10.64 6.91 8.19
CA LYS A 59 -10.92 8.29 8.62
C LYS A 59 -12.33 8.74 8.24
N ALA A 60 -12.80 8.40 7.03
CA ALA A 60 -14.18 8.67 6.64
C ALA A 60 -15.19 7.98 7.57
N ARG A 61 -14.94 6.71 7.93
CA ARG A 61 -15.75 5.95 8.90
C ARG A 61 -15.70 6.52 10.31
N GLN A 62 -14.60 7.16 10.70
CA GLN A 62 -14.47 7.89 11.97
C GLN A 62 -15.28 9.21 11.99
N GLY A 63 -15.91 9.61 10.87
CA GLY A 63 -16.70 10.83 10.76
C GLY A 63 -15.99 11.95 10.01
N HIS A 64 -14.71 11.77 9.64
CA HIS A 64 -13.91 12.76 8.91
C HIS A 64 -14.11 12.67 7.38
N THR A 65 -15.29 12.23 6.92
CA THR A 65 -15.57 12.02 5.49
C THR A 65 -15.43 13.32 4.69
N ASP A 66 -15.91 14.43 5.24
CA ASP A 66 -15.82 15.75 4.57
C ASP A 66 -14.39 16.28 4.53
N GLU A 67 -13.60 16.06 5.58
CA GLU A 67 -12.19 16.48 5.63
C GLU A 67 -11.33 15.67 4.66
N VAL A 68 -11.53 14.36 4.62
CA VAL A 68 -10.91 13.46 3.62
C VAL A 68 -11.26 13.92 2.20
N ARG A 69 -12.52 14.30 1.95
CA ARG A 69 -12.95 14.77 0.62
C ARG A 69 -12.35 16.12 0.25
N GLN A 70 -12.34 17.07 1.18
CA GLN A 70 -11.69 18.37 0.99
C GLN A 70 -10.19 18.22 0.75
N LEU A 71 -9.55 17.28 1.46
CA LEU A 71 -8.14 16.97 1.29
C LEU A 71 -7.87 16.53 -0.14
N ILE A 72 -8.57 15.51 -0.63
CA ILE A 72 -8.45 15.01 -2.01
C ILE A 72 -8.69 16.16 -3.03
N GLN A 73 -9.68 17.03 -2.78
CA GLN A 73 -9.95 18.21 -3.61
C GLN A 73 -8.82 19.25 -3.59
N LYS A 74 -8.17 19.50 -2.44
CA LYS A 74 -6.98 20.36 -2.35
C LYS A 74 -5.84 19.84 -3.22
N PHE A 75 -5.70 18.52 -3.34
CA PHE A 75 -4.72 17.92 -4.24
C PHE A 75 -5.14 17.92 -5.71
N GLY A 76 -6.35 18.38 -6.02
CA GLY A 76 -6.86 18.65 -7.37
C GLY A 76 -7.72 17.54 -7.94
N ALA A 77 -8.31 16.67 -7.10
CA ALA A 77 -9.16 15.58 -7.57
C ALA A 77 -10.42 15.39 -6.71
N ASP A 78 -11.48 14.85 -7.29
CA ASP A 78 -12.70 14.51 -6.54
C ASP A 78 -12.63 13.13 -5.87
N LYS A 79 -11.67 12.30 -6.27
CA LYS A 79 -11.49 10.92 -5.80
C LYS A 79 -10.00 10.61 -5.69
N LEU A 80 -9.62 9.74 -4.75
CA LEU A 80 -8.26 9.19 -4.62
C LEU A 80 -7.69 8.64 -5.93
N SER A 81 -8.56 8.08 -6.79
CA SER A 81 -8.19 7.58 -8.11
C SER A 81 -7.83 8.66 -9.13
N GLY A 82 -8.20 9.92 -8.88
CA GLY A 82 -7.82 11.07 -9.70
C GLY A 82 -6.66 11.89 -9.13
N VAL A 83 -6.23 11.60 -7.89
CA VAL A 83 -5.05 12.22 -7.31
C VAL A 83 -3.81 11.62 -7.98
N ASP A 84 -2.88 12.49 -8.37
CA ASP A 84 -1.61 12.08 -8.98
C ASP A 84 -0.76 11.30 -7.96
N ALA A 85 -0.10 10.23 -8.39
CA ALA A 85 0.67 9.36 -7.49
C ALA A 85 1.83 10.06 -6.81
N THR A 86 2.32 11.15 -7.41
CA THR A 86 3.31 12.07 -6.83
C THR A 86 2.81 12.79 -5.58
N LYS A 87 1.49 12.91 -5.42
CA LYS A 87 0.83 13.60 -4.30
C LYS A 87 0.31 12.64 -3.22
N TYR A 88 0.33 11.32 -3.44
CA TYR A 88 -0.07 10.33 -2.43
C TYR A 88 0.72 10.38 -1.13
N PRO A 89 2.04 10.62 -1.10
CA PRO A 89 2.78 10.70 0.15
C PRO A 89 2.28 11.84 1.05
N ALA A 90 2.06 13.02 0.46
CA ALA A 90 1.55 14.19 1.17
C ALA A 90 0.10 13.99 1.63
N LEU A 91 -0.74 13.36 0.79
CA LEU A 91 -2.10 13.02 1.17
C LEU A 91 -2.15 11.98 2.30
N MET A 92 -1.22 11.01 2.31
CA MET A 92 -1.10 10.01 3.37
C MET A 92 -0.66 10.64 4.69
N GLU A 93 0.31 11.56 4.69
CA GLU A 93 0.69 12.33 5.89
C GLU A 93 -0.49 13.12 6.47
N GLU A 94 -1.25 13.86 5.64
CA GLU A 94 -2.41 14.61 6.13
C GLU A 94 -3.54 13.69 6.61
N LEU A 95 -3.75 12.53 5.96
CA LEU A 95 -4.72 11.52 6.40
C LEU A 95 -4.34 10.86 7.73
N GLU A 96 -3.06 10.58 7.94
CA GLU A 96 -2.53 10.04 9.20
C GLU A 96 -2.65 11.08 10.32
N ALA A 97 -2.36 12.35 10.04
CA ALA A 97 -2.54 13.46 10.97
C ALA A 97 -4.01 13.64 11.38
N MET A 98 -4.98 13.43 10.47
CA MET A 98 -6.42 13.58 10.74
C MET A 98 -7.05 12.52 11.66
N GLY A 99 -6.28 11.61 12.22
CA GLY A 99 -6.78 10.89 13.39
C GLY A 99 -5.70 10.21 14.21
N HIS A 100 -4.64 10.98 14.45
CA HIS A 100 -4.08 11.06 15.79
C HIS A 100 -5.02 11.92 16.64
N ALA A 101 -6.16 11.36 16.99
CA ALA A 101 -6.94 11.81 18.13
C ALA A 101 -6.86 10.66 19.13
N ASP A 102 -5.92 10.78 20.07
CA ASP A 102 -5.87 9.96 21.29
C ASP A 102 -7.20 10.04 22.06
#